data_AF-A0A8T4SRX4-F1
#
_entry.id   AF-A0A8T4SRX4-F1
#
_cell.length_a   1.000
_cell.length_b   1.000
_cell.length_c   1.000
_cell.angle_alpha   90.00
_cell.angle_beta   90.00
_cell.angle_gamma   90.00
#
_symmetry.space_group_name_H-M   'P 1'
#
loop_
_entity.id
_entity.type
_entity.pdbx_description
1 polymer ?
#
loop_
_entity_poly.entity_id
_entity_poly.type
_entity_poly.pdbx_seq_one_letter_code
_entity_poly.pdbx_strand_id
1 'polypeptide(L)'
;MWGQKFIQFSIILFITYVCTILLIFKTSGWLFKIEFFVFLLFILVSFLFMLGLFVEERWGYVVGFMLFLLVLVNLLVLKFMLVDNLAVFAIAMIAALIGFIICIANMKKEPLEVPEPVPEHKILPYGVGGKKAPAKNQRKRKKR
;
A
#
# COMPACT_ATOMS: atom_id res chain seq x y z
N MET A 1 5.30 14.28 11.17
CA MET A 1 4.22 14.46 10.16
C MET A 1 3.14 13.37 10.23
N TRP A 2 3.13 12.55 11.29
CA TRP A 2 2.33 11.33 11.37
C TRP A 2 0.83 11.59 11.57
N GLY A 3 0.51 12.43 12.55
CA GLY A 3 -0.87 12.83 12.83
C GLY A 3 -1.56 13.56 11.67
N GLN A 4 -0.82 14.23 10.79
CA GLN A 4 -1.43 14.99 9.69
C GLN A 4 -2.14 14.07 8.68
N LYS A 5 -1.52 12.96 8.28
CA LYS A 5 -2.14 11.99 7.36
C LYS A 5 -3.36 11.33 7.99
N PHE A 6 -3.24 10.92 9.25
CA PHE A 6 -4.33 10.32 10.01
C PHE A 6 -5.54 11.26 10.11
N ILE A 7 -5.31 12.54 10.46
CA ILE A 7 -6.35 13.57 10.52
C ILE A 7 -6.99 13.78 9.14
N GLN A 8 -6.20 13.86 8.07
CA GLN A 8 -6.72 14.03 6.70
C GLN A 8 -7.67 12.89 6.31
N PHE A 9 -7.25 11.63 6.51
CA PHE A 9 -8.09 10.47 6.21
C PHE A 9 -9.33 10.41 7.10
N SER A 10 -9.21 10.77 8.38
CA SER A 10 -10.33 10.82 9.31
C SER A 10 -11.41 11.79 8.83
N ILE A 11 -11.01 12.99 8.41
CA ILE A 11 -11.92 14.02 7.91
C ILE A 11 -12.60 13.55 6.62
N ILE A 12 -11.84 12.97 5.69
CA ILE A 12 -12.39 12.49 4.42
C ILE A 12 -13.39 11.35 4.66
N LEU A 13 -13.05 10.37 5.49
CA LEU A 13 -13.96 9.28 5.84
C LEU A 13 -15.21 9.80 6.54
N PHE A 14 -15.05 10.75 7.47
CA PHE A 14 -16.19 11.36 8.15
C PHE A 14 -17.16 12.01 7.18
N ILE A 15 -16.67 12.88 6.27
CA ILE A 15 -17.51 13.52 5.25
C ILE A 15 -18.20 12.47 4.37
N THR A 16 -17.44 11.47 3.94
CA THR A 16 -17.94 10.39 3.08
C THR A 16 -19.05 9.60 3.77
N TYR A 17 -18.89 9.30 5.06
CA TYR A 17 -19.89 8.58 5.85
C TYR A 17 -21.12 9.40 6.16
N VAL A 18 -20.98 10.66 6.53
CA VAL A 18 -22.14 11.54 6.72
C VAL A 18 -22.96 11.59 5.43
N CYS A 19 -22.33 11.78 4.27
CA CYS A 19 -23.04 11.79 3.01
C CYS A 19 -23.68 10.43 2.67
N THR A 20 -22.95 9.33 2.88
CA THR A 20 -23.46 7.98 2.60
C THR A 20 -24.66 7.65 3.50
N ILE A 21 -24.60 7.98 4.79
CA ILE A 21 -25.73 7.85 5.73
C ILE A 21 -26.95 8.61 5.23
N LEU A 22 -26.78 9.88 4.83
CA LEU A 22 -27.88 10.71 4.31
C LEU A 22 -28.51 10.10 3.04
N LEU A 23 -27.70 9.44 2.20
CA LEU A 23 -28.21 8.73 1.02
C LEU A 23 -28.93 7.44 1.40
N ILE A 24 -28.40 6.65 2.35
CA ILE A 24 -29.02 5.40 2.82
C ILE A 24 -30.38 5.66 3.43
N PHE A 25 -30.54 6.70 4.26
CA PHE A 25 -31.85 7.04 4.85
C PHE A 25 -32.91 7.46 3.83
N LYS A 26 -32.53 7.77 2.59
CA LYS A 26 -33.48 7.99 1.49
C LYS A 26 -33.95 6.71 0.81
N THR A 27 -33.22 5.60 0.99
CA THR A 27 -33.67 4.29 0.52
C THR A 27 -34.76 3.75 1.44
N SER A 28 -35.74 3.02 0.88
CA SER A 28 -36.85 2.46 1.65
C SER A 28 -36.98 0.95 1.46
N GLY A 29 -37.67 0.30 2.40
CA GLY A 29 -37.98 -1.13 2.33
C GLY A 29 -36.76 -2.03 2.49
N TRP A 30 -36.65 -3.04 1.62
CA TRP A 30 -35.60 -4.06 1.70
C TRP A 30 -34.20 -3.50 1.38
N LEU A 31 -34.11 -2.55 0.44
CA LEU A 31 -32.84 -1.95 0.03
C LEU A 31 -32.14 -1.23 1.19
N PHE A 32 -32.90 -0.56 2.06
CA PHE A 32 -32.36 0.06 3.26
C PHE A 32 -31.59 -0.91 4.15
N LYS A 33 -32.13 -2.13 4.35
CA LYS A 33 -31.49 -3.14 5.21
C LYS A 33 -30.16 -3.62 4.62
N ILE A 34 -30.12 -3.84 3.30
CA ILE A 34 -28.90 -4.25 2.61
C ILE A 34 -27.85 -3.13 2.70
N GLU A 35 -28.21 -1.91 2.31
CA GLU A 35 -27.31 -0.76 2.31
C GLU A 35 -26.80 -0.44 3.72
N PHE A 36 -27.66 -0.54 4.74
CA PHE A 36 -27.25 -0.38 6.13
C PHE A 36 -26.25 -1.45 6.58
N PHE A 37 -26.43 -2.70 6.15
CA PHE A 37 -25.48 -3.77 6.43
C PHE A 37 -24.14 -3.56 5.71
N VAL A 38 -24.17 -3.16 4.44
CA VAL A 38 -22.96 -2.78 3.67
C VAL A 38 -22.24 -1.60 4.33
N PHE A 39 -22.99 -0.62 4.82
CA PHE A 39 -22.44 0.51 5.55
C PHE A 39 -21.76 0.10 6.87
N LEU A 40 -22.34 -0.84 7.62
CA LEU A 40 -21.70 -1.40 8.81
C LEU A 40 -20.38 -2.12 8.46
N LEU A 41 -20.33 -2.83 7.33
CA LEU A 41 -19.09 -3.42 6.83
C LEU A 41 -18.05 -2.36 6.49
N PHE A 42 -18.45 -1.22 5.89
CA PHE A 42 -17.53 -0.10 5.65
C PHE A 42 -16.93 0.45 6.94
N ILE A 43 -17.74 0.64 7.99
CA ILE A 43 -17.24 1.08 9.29
C ILE A 43 -16.18 0.11 9.82
N LEU A 44 -16.44 -1.20 9.74
CA LEU A 44 -15.49 -2.22 10.19
C LEU A 44 -14.18 -2.19 9.40
N VAL A 45 -14.26 -2.13 8.07
CA VAL A 45 -13.08 -2.05 7.20
C VAL A 45 -12.33 -0.74 7.40
N SER A 46 -13.03 0.36 7.69
CA SER A 46 -12.40 1.63 8.08
C SER A 46 -11.66 1.55 9.39
N PHE A 47 -12.17 0.80 10.36
CA PHE A 47 -11.45 0.61 11.61
C PHE A 47 -10.12 -0.13 11.36
N LEU A 48 -10.14 -1.20 10.55
CA LEU A 48 -8.94 -1.91 10.09
C LEU A 48 -7.99 -0.98 9.33
N PHE A 49 -8.51 -0.15 8.43
CA PHE A 49 -7.73 0.85 7.71
C PHE A 49 -7.07 1.84 8.67
N MET A 50 -7.81 2.37 9.64
CA MET A 50 -7.30 3.34 10.62
C MET A 50 -6.26 2.72 11.55
N LEU A 51 -6.38 1.43 11.89
CA LEU A 51 -5.35 0.67 12.59
C LEU A 51 -4.10 0.44 11.72
N GLY A 52 -4.28 0.06 10.45
CA GLY A 52 -3.18 -0.12 9.51
C GLY A 52 -2.44 1.19 9.27
N LEU A 53 -3.17 2.31 9.19
CA LEU A 53 -2.57 3.63 9.29
C LEU A 53 -1.86 3.75 10.62
N PHE A 54 -2.49 3.58 11.79
CA PHE A 54 -1.89 3.75 13.13
C PHE A 54 -0.51 3.09 13.31
N VAL A 55 -0.32 1.91 12.73
CA VAL A 55 0.92 1.12 12.85
C VAL A 55 1.93 1.44 11.73
N GLU A 56 1.64 2.40 10.85
CA GLU A 56 2.45 2.79 9.68
C GLU A 56 2.62 1.69 8.63
N GLU A 57 1.75 0.69 8.66
CA GLU A 57 1.92 -0.50 7.85
C GLU A 57 1.45 -0.31 6.41
N ARG A 58 2.19 -0.90 5.47
CA ARG A 58 1.92 -0.80 4.02
C ARG A 58 0.52 -1.31 3.66
N TRP A 59 0.05 -2.34 4.37
CA TRP A 59 -1.27 -2.92 4.13
C TRP A 59 -2.40 -1.93 4.47
N GLY A 60 -2.17 -0.94 5.35
CA GLY A 60 -3.15 0.10 5.67
C GLY A 60 -3.56 0.87 4.42
N TYR A 61 -2.59 1.35 3.62
CA TYR A 61 -2.91 2.06 2.37
C TYR A 61 -3.64 1.18 1.36
N VAL A 62 -3.32 -0.12 1.29
CA VAL A 62 -4.02 -1.10 0.43
C VAL A 62 -5.47 -1.28 0.82
N VAL A 63 -5.73 -1.45 2.13
CA VAL A 63 -7.11 -1.53 2.65
C VAL A 63 -7.85 -0.22 2.41
N GLY A 64 -7.20 0.93 2.60
CA GLY A 64 -7.79 2.24 2.30
C GLY A 64 -8.16 2.40 0.83
N PHE A 65 -7.28 1.98 -0.09
CA PHE A 65 -7.58 1.98 -1.52
C PHE A 65 -8.80 1.12 -1.86
N MET A 66 -8.85 -0.11 -1.34
CA MET A 66 -9.99 -1.00 -1.56
C MET A 66 -11.28 -0.44 -0.96
N LEU A 67 -11.20 0.15 0.23
CA LEU A 67 -12.33 0.80 0.91
C LEU A 67 -12.89 1.93 0.06
N PHE A 68 -12.07 2.89 -0.38
CA PHE A 68 -12.54 4.02 -1.20
C PHE A 68 -13.09 3.54 -2.55
N LEU A 69 -12.50 2.50 -3.15
CA LEU A 69 -13.02 1.91 -4.36
C LEU A 69 -14.41 1.29 -4.14
N LEU A 70 -14.59 0.53 -3.05
CA LEU A 70 -15.89 -0.06 -2.70
C LEU A 70 -16.93 1.03 -2.42
N VAL A 71 -16.54 2.10 -1.72
CA VAL A 71 -17.40 3.24 -1.46
C VAL A 71 -17.82 3.93 -2.77
N LEU A 72 -16.90 4.14 -3.71
CA LEU A 72 -17.23 4.69 -5.03
C LEU A 72 -18.24 3.83 -5.78
N VAL A 73 -18.03 2.50 -5.78
CA VAL A 73 -18.99 1.56 -6.38
C VAL A 73 -20.35 1.65 -5.68
N ASN A 74 -20.37 1.72 -4.35
CA ASN A 74 -21.62 1.85 -3.58
C ASN A 74 -22.36 3.16 -3.90
N LEU A 75 -21.63 4.27 -3.98
CA LEU A 75 -22.20 5.57 -4.36
C LEU A 75 -22.80 5.52 -5.77
N LEU A 76 -22.13 4.87 -6.73
CA LEU A 76 -22.67 4.69 -8.07
C LEU A 76 -23.95 3.84 -8.06
N VAL A 77 -23.96 2.72 -7.33
CA VAL A 77 -25.15 1.88 -7.18
C VAL A 77 -26.30 2.67 -6.56
N LEU A 78 -26.06 3.41 -5.47
CA LEU A 78 -27.06 4.29 -4.86
C LEU A 78 -27.59 5.34 -5.85
N LYS A 79 -26.72 5.91 -6.68
CA LYS A 79 -27.12 6.90 -7.69
C LYS A 79 -28.03 6.32 -8.76
N PHE A 80 -27.73 5.11 -9.26
CA PHE A 80 -28.57 4.41 -10.23
C PHE A 80 -29.89 3.95 -9.65
N MET A 81 -29.89 3.57 -8.37
CA MET A 81 -31.08 3.03 -7.73
C MET A 81 -32.10 4.13 -7.43
N LEU A 82 -31.75 5.21 -6.70
CA LEU A 82 -32.81 6.00 -6.01
C LEU A 82 -32.42 7.42 -5.53
N VAL A 83 -31.39 8.08 -6.07
CA VAL A 83 -30.93 9.39 -5.53
C VAL A 83 -31.18 10.58 -6.47
N ASP A 84 -32.25 11.34 -6.17
CA ASP A 84 -32.52 12.66 -6.75
C ASP A 84 -31.63 13.77 -6.18
N ASN A 85 -30.98 13.52 -5.03
CA ASN A 85 -30.18 14.54 -4.36
C ASN A 85 -28.74 14.60 -4.91
N LEU A 86 -28.62 15.19 -6.10
CA LEU A 86 -27.38 15.26 -6.86
C LEU A 86 -26.25 15.99 -6.09
N ALA A 87 -26.59 16.96 -5.25
CA ALA A 87 -25.61 17.68 -4.43
C ALA A 87 -24.91 16.77 -3.40
N VAL A 88 -25.67 16.01 -2.61
CA VAL A 88 -25.11 15.10 -1.59
C VAL A 88 -24.28 14.00 -2.27
N PHE A 89 -24.77 13.46 -3.38
CA PHE A 89 -24.03 12.49 -4.17
C PHE A 89 -22.70 13.07 -4.71
N ALA A 90 -22.72 14.28 -5.27
CA ALA A 90 -21.51 14.92 -5.80
C ALA A 90 -20.47 15.16 -4.70
N ILE A 91 -20.90 15.63 -3.52
CA ILE A 91 -20.00 15.83 -2.36
C ILE A 91 -19.40 14.49 -1.93
N ALA A 92 -20.21 13.44 -1.81
CA ALA A 92 -19.75 12.10 -1.45
C ALA A 92 -18.72 11.56 -2.47
N MET A 93 -19.02 11.73 -3.76
CA MET A 93 -18.13 11.31 -4.85
C MET A 93 -16.80 12.05 -4.83
N ILE A 94 -16.82 13.38 -4.66
CA ILE A 94 -15.60 14.19 -4.59
C ILE A 94 -14.77 13.78 -3.38
N ALA A 95 -15.40 13.63 -2.21
CA ALA A 95 -14.70 13.20 -0.99
C ALA A 95 -14.06 11.80 -1.16
N ALA A 96 -14.81 10.84 -1.70
CA ALA A 96 -14.31 9.50 -1.96
C ALA A 96 -13.18 9.48 -3.00
N LEU A 97 -13.28 10.28 -4.07
CA LEU A 97 -12.21 10.42 -5.07
C LEU A 97 -10.95 11.06 -4.48
N ILE A 98 -11.08 12.08 -3.65
CA ILE A 98 -9.94 12.70 -2.96
C ILE A 98 -9.26 11.66 -2.06
N GLY A 99 -10.03 10.92 -1.26
CA GLY A 99 -9.50 9.84 -0.42
C GLY A 99 -8.77 8.77 -1.24
N PHE A 100 -9.37 8.35 -2.34
CA PHE A 100 -8.80 7.39 -3.29
C PHE A 100 -7.46 7.87 -3.87
N ILE A 101 -7.39 9.11 -4.36
CA ILE A 101 -6.16 9.70 -4.92
C ILE A 101 -5.08 9.79 -3.84
N ILE A 102 -5.43 10.19 -2.62
CA ILE A 102 -4.47 10.28 -1.51
C ILE A 102 -3.92 8.89 -1.16
N CYS A 103 -4.76 7.84 -1.15
CA CYS A 103 -4.30 6.46 -0.97
C CYS A 103 -3.26 6.08 -2.03
N ILE A 104 -3.56 6.29 -3.32
CA ILE A 104 -2.63 5.97 -4.43
C ILE A 104 -1.34 6.77 -4.31
N ALA A 105 -1.43 8.07 -4.01
CA ALA A 105 -0.27 8.95 -3.91
C ALA A 105 0.66 8.55 -2.75
N ASN A 106 0.11 7.99 -1.66
CA ASN A 106 0.91 7.51 -0.54
C ASN A 106 1.48 6.10 -0.78
N MET A 107 0.83 5.25 -1.58
CA MET A 107 1.41 3.96 -2.00
C MET A 107 2.70 4.12 -2.82
N LYS A 108 2.82 5.16 -3.64
CA LYS A 108 3.95 5.35 -4.57
C LYS A 108 5.21 5.95 -3.94
N LYS A 109 5.18 6.36 -2.66
CA LYS A 109 6.20 7.22 -2.07
C LYS A 109 7.40 6.52 -1.44
N GLU A 110 7.52 5.21 -1.51
CA GLU A 110 8.75 4.55 -1.04
C GLU A 110 9.71 4.27 -2.20
N PRO A 111 10.94 4.83 -2.16
CA PRO A 111 11.98 4.38 -3.06
C PRO A 111 12.20 2.89 -2.83
N LEU A 112 12.34 2.12 -3.91
CA LEU A 112 12.99 0.83 -3.84
C LEU A 112 14.28 1.04 -3.04
N GLU A 113 14.36 0.48 -1.83
CA GLU A 113 15.65 0.20 -1.21
C GLU A 113 16.36 -0.71 -2.20
N VAL A 114 17.12 -0.08 -3.11
CA VAL A 114 18.09 -0.77 -3.92
C VAL A 114 19.01 -1.41 -2.90
N PRO A 115 19.07 -2.75 -2.81
CA PRO A 115 19.99 -3.38 -1.89
C PRO A 115 21.36 -2.81 -2.18
N GLU A 116 22.00 -2.22 -1.15
CA GLU A 116 23.35 -1.68 -1.27
C GLU A 116 24.21 -2.71 -2.02
N PRO A 117 24.97 -2.31 -3.06
CA PRO A 117 25.84 -3.25 -3.73
C PRO A 117 26.80 -3.82 -2.68
N VAL A 118 26.67 -5.12 -2.43
CA VAL A 118 27.60 -5.92 -1.63
C VAL A 118 29.01 -5.49 -2.03
N PRO A 119 29.88 -5.04 -1.11
CA PRO A 119 31.20 -4.54 -1.46
C PRO A 119 31.92 -5.59 -2.30
N GLU A 120 32.36 -5.19 -3.50
CA GLU A 120 33.16 -5.99 -4.40
C GLU A 120 34.26 -6.70 -3.61
N HIS A 121 34.12 -8.01 -3.49
CA HIS A 121 35.19 -8.87 -3.03
C HIS A 121 36.34 -8.66 -4.02
N LYS A 122 37.39 -7.94 -3.59
CA LYS A 122 38.64 -7.76 -4.33
C LYS A 122 39.08 -9.11 -4.89
N ILE A 123 38.89 -9.29 -6.18
CA ILE A 123 39.48 -10.38 -6.94
C ILE A 123 40.99 -10.19 -6.83
N LEU A 124 41.65 -11.10 -6.10
CA LEU A 124 43.10 -11.17 -6.06
C LEU A 124 43.60 -11.33 -7.52
N PRO A 125 44.56 -10.51 -7.98
CA PRO A 125 45.11 -10.68 -9.32
C PRO A 125 45.86 -12.01 -9.36
N TYR A 126 45.33 -12.96 -10.15
CA TYR A 126 46.02 -14.16 -10.57
C TYR A 126 47.18 -13.75 -11.49
N GLY A 127 48.34 -13.50 -10.87
CA GLY A 127 49.60 -13.22 -11.56
C GLY A 127 50.28 -14.51 -11.97
N VAL A 128 50.09 -14.87 -13.23
CA VAL A 128 50.79 -15.93 -13.98
C VAL A 128 52.31 -15.73 -13.91
N GLY A 129 53.07 -16.78 -13.58
CA GLY A 129 54.53 -16.69 -13.55
C GLY A 129 55.29 -18.02 -13.49
N GLY A 130 55.36 -18.74 -14.62
CA GLY A 130 56.58 -19.44 -15.03
C GLY A 130 56.90 -20.81 -14.43
N LYS A 131 56.47 -21.87 -15.10
CA LYS A 131 57.16 -23.17 -15.09
C LYS A 131 58.60 -22.98 -15.60
N LYS A 132 59.60 -23.21 -14.74
CA LYS A 132 60.96 -23.65 -15.15
C LYS A 132 61.53 -24.61 -14.10
N ALA A 133 61.38 -25.90 -14.33
CA ALA A 133 62.42 -26.89 -14.02
C ALA A 133 63.28 -27.04 -15.31
N PRO A 134 64.56 -27.50 -15.30
CA PRO A 134 65.22 -28.35 -14.30
C PRO A 134 66.70 -27.99 -14.00
N ALA A 135 67.30 -28.62 -12.97
CA ALA A 135 68.74 -28.85 -12.94
C ALA A 135 69.08 -30.11 -12.13
N LYS A 136 69.52 -31.16 -12.84
CA LYS A 136 70.23 -32.32 -12.31
C LYS A 136 71.62 -31.89 -11.82
N ASN A 137 72.01 -32.31 -10.62
CA ASN A 137 73.38 -32.77 -10.30
C ASN A 137 73.32 -33.53 -8.97
N GLN A 138 73.21 -34.86 -8.99
CA GLN A 138 74.34 -35.82 -9.02
C GLN A 138 75.42 -35.62 -7.96
N ARG A 139 75.63 -36.75 -7.23
CA ARG A 139 76.87 -37.22 -6.58
C ARG A 139 77.22 -36.50 -5.26
N LYS A 140 77.66 -37.16 -4.19
CA LYS A 140 78.26 -38.49 -4.01
C LYS A 140 78.35 -38.75 -2.49
N ARG A 141 78.15 -40.01 -2.10
CA ARG A 141 78.90 -40.78 -1.09
C ARG A 141 79.43 -40.07 0.19
N LYS A 142 78.96 -40.55 1.33
CA LYS A 142 79.79 -41.00 2.48
C LYS A 142 79.29 -42.42 2.81
N LYS A 143 79.91 -43.49 2.30
CA LYS A 143 81.01 -44.27 2.90
C LYS A 143 80.87 -44.47 4.42
N ARG A 144 80.40 -45.66 4.82
CA ARG A 144 81.31 -46.63 5.45
C ARG A 144 82.02 -47.39 4.35
#